data_AF-A0A1X6ZPP0-F1
#
_entry.id   AF-A0A1X6ZPP0-F1
#
_cell.length_a   1.000
_cell.length_b   1.000
_cell.length_c   1.000
_cell.angle_alpha   90.00
_cell.angle_beta   90.00
_cell.angle_gamma   90.00
#
_symmetry.space_group_name_H-M   'P 1'
#
loop_
_entity.id
_entity.type
_entity.pdbx_description
1 polymer ?
#
loop_
_entity_poly.entity_id
_entity_poly.type
_entity_poly.pdbx_seq_one_letter_code
_entity_poly.pdbx_strand_id
1 'polypeptide(L)'
;MGDAFQGFDTRLKSIERKRAGMERGYVGRVGKDGLIVFRPKRRQGGISLRGIFYLVAGFIFFKAVIIAHLGAGLYEERLAQLAEGSVVEQAGAAVMQPDAVSAMFASKLRPFLR
;
A
#
# COMPACT_ATOMS: atom_id res chain seq x y z
N MET A 1 40.88 -24.02 16.60
CA MET A 1 40.87 -22.66 17.17
C MET A 1 39.84 -21.74 16.50
N GLY A 2 39.63 -21.79 15.18
CA GLY A 2 38.65 -20.93 14.48
C GLY A 2 37.18 -21.14 14.87
N ASP A 3 36.76 -22.38 15.18
CA ASP A 3 35.35 -22.70 15.45
C ASP A 3 34.82 -22.09 16.76
N ALA A 4 35.67 -21.94 17.77
CA ALA A 4 35.30 -21.32 19.04
C ALA A 4 35.00 -19.82 18.88
N PHE A 5 35.79 -19.12 18.07
CA PHE A 5 35.58 -17.70 17.76
C PHE A 5 34.32 -17.49 16.91
N GLN A 6 34.06 -18.36 15.93
CA GLN A 6 32.83 -18.28 15.12
C GLN A 6 31.57 -18.51 15.97
N GLY A 7 31.61 -19.44 16.92
CA GLY A 7 30.51 -19.68 17.85
C GLY A 7 30.24 -18.48 18.76
N PHE A 8 31.29 -17.79 19.20
CA PHE A 8 31.18 -16.57 20.00
C PHE A 8 30.55 -15.42 19.21
N ASP A 9 31.05 -15.13 18.00
CA ASP A 9 30.53 -14.05 17.15
C ASP A 9 29.06 -14.27 16.77
N THR A 10 28.67 -15.53 16.51
CA THR A 10 27.29 -15.88 16.22
C THR A 10 26.36 -15.57 17.40
N ARG A 11 26.80 -15.89 18.62
CA ARG A 11 26.07 -15.56 19.85
C ARG A 11 25.98 -14.06 20.05
N LEU A 12 27.07 -13.33 19.86
CA LEU A 12 27.11 -11.88 19.99
C LEU A 12 26.09 -11.21 19.05
N LYS A 13 26.10 -11.57 17.77
CA LYS A 13 25.13 -11.09 16.77
C LYS A 13 23.69 -11.40 17.14
N SER A 14 23.44 -12.58 17.73
CA SER A 14 22.09 -12.96 18.18
C SER A 14 21.59 -12.09 19.33
N ILE A 15 22.47 -11.74 20.26
CA ILE A 15 22.16 -10.88 21.42
C ILE A 15 21.89 -9.46 20.95
N GLU A 16 22.74 -8.91 20.08
CA GLU A 16 22.55 -7.58 19.50
C GLU A 16 21.22 -7.48 18.75
N ARG A 17 20.90 -8.47 17.89
CA ARG A 17 19.63 -8.51 17.17
C ARG A 17 18.43 -8.55 18.14
N LYS A 18 18.53 -9.30 19.23
CA LYS A 18 17.48 -9.38 20.25
C LYS A 18 17.31 -8.06 20.99
N ARG A 19 18.40 -7.38 21.35
CA ARG A 19 18.37 -6.05 21.99
C ARG A 19 17.78 -4.99 21.06
N ALA A 20 18.27 -4.89 19.83
CA ALA A 20 17.75 -3.97 18.82
C ALA A 20 16.25 -4.20 18.53
N GLY A 21 15.78 -5.45 18.57
CA GLY A 21 14.37 -5.78 18.46
C GLY A 21 13.51 -5.30 19.64
N MET A 22 14.08 -5.22 20.85
CA MET A 22 13.39 -4.77 22.06
C MET A 22 13.35 -3.24 22.20
N GLU A 23 14.28 -2.51 21.59
CA GLU A 23 14.30 -1.02 21.58
C GLU A 23 13.00 -0.41 21.02
N ARG A 24 12.36 -1.10 20.06
CA ARG A 24 11.13 -0.66 19.39
C ARG A 24 9.86 -1.13 20.09
N GLY A 25 9.98 -1.65 21.31
CA GLY A 25 8.91 -2.16 22.15
C GLY A 25 8.99 -3.67 22.39
N TYR A 26 8.54 -4.07 23.57
CA TYR A 26 8.54 -5.46 24.03
C TYR A 26 7.17 -5.83 24.62
N VAL A 27 6.90 -7.12 24.70
CA VAL A 27 5.72 -7.69 25.36
C VAL A 27 6.16 -8.75 26.36
N GLY A 28 5.65 -8.67 27.58
CA GLY A 28 5.82 -9.72 28.59
C GLY A 28 4.89 -10.88 28.30
N ARG A 29 5.41 -12.10 28.36
CA ARG A 29 4.60 -13.33 28.37
C ARG A 29 5.04 -14.21 29.52
N VAL A 30 4.08 -14.81 30.22
CA VAL A 30 4.36 -15.80 31.25
C VAL A 30 4.71 -17.12 30.56
N GLY A 31 5.90 -17.65 30.87
CA GLY A 31 6.36 -18.95 30.41
C GLY A 31 5.65 -20.09 31.14
N LYS A 32 5.85 -21.32 30.65
CA LYS A 32 5.27 -22.52 31.29
C LYS A 32 5.81 -22.76 32.70
N ASP A 33 6.98 -22.20 32.99
CA ASP A 33 7.70 -22.17 34.26
C ASP A 33 7.22 -21.05 35.21
N GLY A 34 6.24 -20.25 34.81
CA GLY A 34 5.76 -19.11 35.60
C GLY A 34 6.65 -17.87 35.54
N LEU A 35 7.75 -17.90 34.77
CA LEU A 35 8.64 -16.75 34.62
C LEU A 35 8.11 -15.78 33.56
N ILE A 36 8.24 -14.48 33.82
CA ILE A 36 7.89 -13.44 32.84
C ILE A 36 9.07 -13.27 31.87
N VAL A 37 8.84 -13.61 30.59
CA VAL A 37 9.84 -13.46 29.53
C VAL A 37 9.44 -12.31 28.61
N PHE A 38 10.31 -11.32 28.51
CA PHE A 38 10.16 -10.23 27.54
C PHE A 38 10.59 -10.69 26.15
N ARG A 39 9.69 -10.50 25.18
CA ARG A 39 9.97 -10.74 23.76
C ARG A 39 9.75 -9.46 22.96
N PRO A 40 10.54 -9.22 21.89
CA PRO A 40 10.32 -8.07 21.03
C PRO A 40 8.90 -8.10 20.49
N LYS A 41 8.22 -6.96 20.52
CA LYS A 41 6.86 -6.83 19.98
C LYS A 41 6.95 -7.05 18.47
N ARG A 42 6.35 -8.13 17.97
CA ARG A 42 6.29 -8.41 16.53
C ARG A 42 5.62 -7.22 15.84
N ARG A 43 6.34 -6.54 14.95
CA ARG A 43 5.72 -5.59 14.01
C ARG A 43 4.82 -6.38 13.07
N GLN A 44 3.52 -6.17 13.15
CA GLN A 44 2.64 -6.53 12.06
C GLN A 44 2.91 -5.54 10.93
N GLY A 45 3.83 -5.88 10.02
CA GLY A 45 4.06 -5.14 8.78
C GLY A 45 2.93 -5.35 7.78
N GLY A 46 1.68 -5.19 8.22
CA GLY A 46 0.51 -5.36 7.38
C GLY A 46 0.30 -4.13 6.49
N ILE A 47 -0.10 -4.35 5.25
CA ILE A 47 -0.61 -3.28 4.40
C ILE A 47 -1.82 -2.68 5.12
N SER A 48 -1.77 -1.38 5.40
CA SER A 48 -2.87 -0.72 6.10
C SER A 48 -4.09 -0.66 5.18
N LEU A 49 -5.23 -1.22 5.61
CA LEU A 49 -6.50 -1.11 4.87
C LEU A 49 -6.89 0.35 4.63
N ARG A 50 -6.51 1.25 5.56
CA ARG A 50 -6.67 2.70 5.41
C ARG A 50 -5.89 3.25 4.22
N GLY A 51 -4.64 2.84 4.03
CA GLY A 51 -3.82 3.25 2.88
C GLY A 51 -4.41 2.80 1.55
N ILE A 52 -4.88 1.54 1.48
CA ILE A 52 -5.56 1.03 0.28
C ILE A 52 -6.83 1.85 -0.01
N PHE A 53 -7.62 2.15 1.02
CA PHE A 53 -8.83 2.95 0.88
C PHE A 53 -8.53 4.35 0.30
N TYR A 54 -7.52 5.06 0.82
CA TYR A 54 -7.15 6.37 0.29
C TYR A 54 -6.62 6.30 -1.13
N LEU A 55 -5.90 5.24 -1.50
CA LEU A 55 -5.42 5.03 -2.86
C LEU A 55 -6.60 4.86 -3.84
N VAL A 56 -7.56 4.00 -3.49
CA VAL A 56 -8.76 3.79 -4.32
C VAL A 56 -9.59 5.07 -4.42
N ALA A 57 -9.80 5.78 -3.30
CA ALA A 57 -10.54 7.04 -3.28
C ALA A 57 -9.86 8.12 -4.14
N GLY A 58 -8.53 8.25 -4.05
CA GLY A 58 -7.75 9.16 -4.88
C GLY A 58 -7.83 8.82 -6.36
N PHE A 59 -7.83 7.52 -6.70
CA PHE A 59 -7.97 7.06 -8.09
C PHE A 59 -9.35 7.38 -8.68
N ILE A 60 -10.43 7.15 -7.93
CA ILE A 60 -11.80 7.53 -8.33
C ILE A 60 -11.89 9.05 -8.52
N PHE A 61 -11.32 9.83 -7.58
CA PHE A 61 -11.31 11.28 -7.69
C PHE A 61 -10.58 11.75 -8.95
N PHE A 62 -9.40 11.18 -9.24
CA PHE A 62 -8.65 11.48 -10.45
C PHE A 62 -9.46 11.22 -11.73
N LYS A 63 -10.12 10.05 -11.82
CA LYS A 63 -11.02 9.74 -12.95
C LYS A 63 -12.16 10.75 -13.08
N ALA A 64 -12.82 11.09 -11.97
CA ALA A 64 -13.89 12.07 -11.95
C ALA A 64 -13.46 13.45 -12.45
N VAL A 65 -12.25 13.89 -12.09
CA VAL A 65 -11.67 15.17 -12.56
C VAL A 65 -11.43 15.14 -14.06
N ILE A 66 -10.85 14.06 -14.60
CA ILE A 66 -10.63 13.92 -16.05
C ILE A 66 -11.98 13.95 -16.80
N ILE A 67 -12.96 13.18 -16.34
CA ILE A 67 -14.29 13.13 -16.96
C ILE A 67 -14.98 14.50 -16.88
N ALA A 68 -14.85 15.22 -15.76
CA ALA A 68 -15.41 16.56 -15.59
C ALA A 68 -14.76 17.58 -16.53
N HIS A 69 -13.44 17.47 -16.75
CA HIS A 69 -12.66 18.39 -17.57
C HIS A 69 -12.82 18.13 -19.08
N LEU A 70 -12.73 16.88 -19.52
CA LEU A 70 -12.86 16.49 -20.93
C LEU A 70 -14.33 16.43 -21.38
N GLY A 71 -15.24 16.10 -20.45
CA GLY A 71 -16.60 15.69 -20.77
C GLY A 71 -16.68 14.22 -21.20
N ALA A 72 -17.88 13.65 -21.10
CA ALA A 72 -18.10 12.21 -21.32
C ALA A 72 -17.72 11.74 -22.74
N GLY A 73 -18.11 12.50 -23.79
CA GLY A 73 -17.86 12.09 -25.17
C GLY A 73 -16.37 12.05 -25.54
N LEU A 74 -15.62 13.11 -25.22
CA LEU A 74 -14.17 13.13 -25.50
C LEU A 74 -13.41 12.11 -24.64
N TYR A 75 -13.86 11.88 -23.41
CA TYR A 75 -13.27 10.86 -22.55
C TYR A 75 -13.39 9.45 -23.17
N GLU A 76 -14.56 9.09 -23.67
CA GLU A 76 -14.78 7.80 -24.34
C GLU A 76 -13.93 7.65 -25.61
N GLU A 77 -13.79 8.72 -26.40
CA GLU A 77 -12.93 8.72 -27.60
C GLU A 77 -11.45 8.47 -27.24
N ARG A 78 -10.96 9.12 -26.18
CA ARG A 78 -9.58 8.89 -25.69
C ARG A 78 -9.39 7.48 -25.15
N LEU A 79 -10.41 6.93 -24.50
CA LEU A 79 -10.38 5.56 -23.99
C LEU A 79 -10.32 4.55 -25.13
N ALA A 80 -11.07 4.78 -26.22
CA ALA A 80 -11.04 3.96 -27.42
C ALA A 80 -9.65 3.99 -28.09
N GLN A 81 -9.05 5.18 -28.23
CA GLN A 81 -7.68 5.33 -28.73
C GLN A 81 -6.67 4.57 -27.87
N LEU A 82 -6.84 4.60 -26.54
CA LEU A 82 -5.95 3.90 -25.60
C LEU A 82 -6.10 2.37 -25.68
N ALA A 83 -7.30 1.88 -26.01
CA ALA A 83 -7.58 0.46 -26.19
C ALA A 83 -6.99 -0.11 -27.49
N GLU A 84 -6.71 0.73 -28.49
CA GLU A 84 -6.07 0.32 -29.75
C GLU A 84 -4.53 0.40 -29.68
N GLY A 85 -3.98 0.94 -28.59
CA GLY A 85 -2.55 1.16 -28.41
C GLY A 85 -1.76 -0.09 -28.02
N SER A 86 -0.56 0.16 -27.50
CA SER A 86 0.34 -0.84 -26.92
C SER A 86 -0.25 -1.55 -25.70
N VAL A 87 0.35 -2.66 -25.29
CA VAL A 87 -0.11 -3.47 -24.12
C VAL A 87 -0.24 -2.63 -22.84
N VAL A 88 0.64 -1.65 -22.65
CA VAL A 88 0.59 -0.74 -21.48
C VAL A 88 -0.61 0.21 -21.56
N GLU A 89 -0.89 0.73 -22.76
CA GLU A 89 -2.02 1.61 -23.02
C GLU A 89 -3.35 0.86 -22.86
N GLN A 90 -3.44 -0.36 -23.39
CA GLN A 90 -4.60 -1.25 -23.22
C GLN A 90 -4.88 -1.54 -21.75
N ALA A 91 -3.84 -1.81 -20.95
CA ALA A 91 -3.98 -1.99 -19.52
C ALA A 91 -4.51 -0.72 -18.84
N GLY A 92 -4.00 0.45 -19.23
CA GLY A 92 -4.53 1.74 -18.80
C GLY A 92 -6.00 1.93 -19.16
N ALA A 93 -6.40 1.56 -20.39
CA ALA A 93 -7.76 1.66 -20.88
C ALA A 93 -8.72 0.78 -20.08
N ALA A 94 -8.30 -0.45 -19.75
CA ALA A 94 -9.08 -1.37 -18.92
C ALA A 94 -9.31 -0.81 -17.51
N VAL A 95 -8.30 -0.21 -16.89
CA VAL A 95 -8.42 0.38 -15.53
C VAL A 95 -9.24 1.68 -15.55
N MET A 96 -9.17 2.44 -16.66
CA MET A 96 -9.86 3.72 -16.82
C MET A 96 -11.33 3.60 -17.22
N GLN A 97 -11.89 2.41 -17.46
CA GLN A 97 -13.30 2.25 -17.82
C GLN A 97 -14.25 3.04 -16.91
N PRO A 98 -15.20 3.82 -17.45
CA PRO A 98 -16.05 4.71 -16.67
C PRO A 98 -16.88 3.92 -15.65
N ASP A 99 -16.81 4.34 -14.38
CA ASP A 99 -17.62 3.78 -13.29
C ASP A 99 -18.67 4.80 -12.84
N ALA A 100 -19.82 4.30 -12.35
CA ALA A 100 -20.96 5.14 -11.96
C ALA A 100 -20.60 6.17 -10.88
N VAL A 101 -19.63 5.85 -10.00
CA VAL A 101 -19.19 6.73 -8.91
C VAL A 101 -18.40 7.90 -9.49
N SER A 102 -17.40 7.63 -10.32
CA SER A 102 -16.60 8.66 -11.00
C SER A 102 -17.47 9.59 -11.85
N ALA A 103 -18.45 9.05 -12.59
CA ALA A 103 -19.39 9.85 -13.38
C ALA A 103 -20.27 10.78 -12.52
N MET A 104 -20.76 10.27 -11.37
CA MET A 104 -21.53 11.08 -10.43
C MET A 104 -20.69 12.22 -9.86
N PHE A 105 -19.44 11.96 -9.44
CA PHE A 105 -18.54 13.01 -8.96
C PHE A 105 -18.19 14.01 -10.06
N ALA A 106 -17.97 13.55 -11.29
CA ALA A 106 -17.66 14.42 -12.42
C ALA A 106 -18.78 15.46 -12.65
N SER A 107 -20.05 15.05 -12.57
CA SER A 107 -21.19 15.97 -12.71
C SER A 107 -21.20 17.08 -11.66
N LYS A 108 -20.74 16.79 -10.44
CA LYS A 108 -20.65 17.75 -9.34
C LYS A 108 -19.41 18.64 -9.41
N LEU A 109 -18.31 18.14 -9.98
CA LEU A 109 -17.05 18.87 -10.13
C LEU A 109 -17.06 19.80 -11.36
N ARG A 110 -17.82 19.46 -12.39
CA ARG A 110 -17.90 20.22 -13.66
C ARG A 110 -18.14 21.73 -13.51
N PRO A 111 -18.97 22.23 -12.57
CA PRO A 111 -19.14 23.67 -12.36
C PRO A 111 -17.88 24.41 -11.89
N PHE A 112 -16.96 23.70 -11.20
CA PHE A 112 -15.75 24.28 -10.62
C PHE A 112 -14.52 24.19 -11.56
N LEU A 113 -14.58 23.34 -12.58
CA LEU A 113 -13.48 23.03 -13.49
C LEU A 113 -13.70 23.61 -14.90
N ARG A 114 -14.58 24.61 -15.01
CA ARG A 114 -14.90 25.32 -16.26
C ARG A 114 -13.76 26.20 -16.74
#